data_AF-A0A7W1Q3F3-F1
#
_entry.id   AF-A0A7W1Q3F3-F1
#
_cell.length_a   1.000
_cell.length_b   1.000
_cell.length_c   1.000
_cell.angle_alpha   90.00
_cell.angle_beta   90.00
_cell.angle_gamma   90.00
#
_symmetry.space_group_name_H-M   'P 1'
#
loop_
_entity.id
_entity.type
_entity.pdbx_description
1 polymer ?
#
loop_
_entity_poly.entity_id
_entity_poly.type
_entity_poly.pdbx_seq_one_letter_code
_entity_poly.pdbx_strand_id
1 'polypeptide(L)' 'MNDATVRRLQALDDEYTAAVNAAIEEGRDDLVQHLAAEYPDHAAEIMEEAA' A
#
# COMPACT_ATOMS: atom_id res chain seq x y z
N MET A 1 -16.71 -9.33 -3.72
CA MET A 1 -15.46 -8.67 -4.14
C MET A 1 -15.04 -9.24 -5.49
N ASN A 2 -14.77 -8.39 -6.48
CA ASN A 2 -14.40 -8.84 -7.82
C ASN A 2 -12.91 -9.23 -7.88
N ASP A 3 -12.57 -10.17 -8.76
CA ASP A 3 -11.20 -10.60 -9.07
C ASP A 3 -10.31 -9.41 -9.47
N ALA A 4 -10.87 -8.41 -10.16
CA ALA A 4 -10.18 -7.15 -10.46
C ALA A 4 -9.80 -6.34 -9.20
N THR A 5 -10.69 -6.26 -8.21
CA THR A 5 -10.42 -5.56 -6.94
C THR A 5 -9.33 -6.27 -6.14
N VAL A 6 -9.38 -7.61 -6.09
CA VAL A 6 -8.34 -8.42 -5.42
C VAL A 6 -6.97 -8.15 -6.03
N ARG A 7 -6.86 -8.16 -7.36
CA ARG A 7 -5.60 -7.87 -8.05
C ARG A 7 -5.07 -6.47 -7.78
N ARG A 8 -5.96 -5.48 -7.66
CA ARG A 8 -5.55 -4.10 -7.32
C ARG A 8 -5.00 -4.01 -5.90
N LEU A 9 -5.66 -4.66 -4.93
CA LEU A 9 -5.17 -4.71 -3.55
C LEU A 9 -3.83 -5.45 -3.45
N GLN A 10 -3.64 -6.53 -4.21
CA GLN A 10 -2.35 -7.24 -4.28
C GLN A 10 -1.25 -6.36 -4.87
N ALA A 11 -1.55 -5.63 -5.95
CA ALA A 11 -0.59 -4.70 -6.53
C ALA A 11 -0.20 -3.56 -5.56
N LEU A 12 -1.18 -3.04 -4.81
CA LEU A 12 -0.94 -2.04 -3.76
C LEU A 12 -0.04 -2.62 -2.65
N ASP A 13 -0.28 -3.86 -2.22
CA ASP A 13 0.53 -4.55 -1.22
C ASP A 13 1.99 -4.74 -1.66
N ASP A 14 2.19 -5.16 -2.91
CA ASP A 14 3.52 -5.32 -3.51
C ASP A 14 4.26 -3.97 -3.59
N GLU A 15 3.57 -2.90 -4.00
CA GLU A 15 4.11 -1.55 -4.11
C GLU A 15 4.57 -1.01 -2.74
N TYR A 16 3.70 -1.07 -1.74
CA TYR A 16 4.03 -0.58 -0.41
C TYR A 16 5.11 -1.41 0.27
N THR A 17 5.11 -2.73 0.05
CA THR A 17 6.17 -3.61 0.54
C THR A 17 7.52 -3.21 -0.06
N ALA A 18 7.58 -2.98 -1.37
CA ALA A 18 8.81 -2.53 -2.03
C ALA A 18 9.28 -1.16 -1.51
N ALA A 19 8.35 -0.20 -1.36
CA ALA A 19 8.67 1.14 -0.87
C ALA A 19 9.16 1.14 0.58
N VAL A 20 8.53 0.36 1.46
CA VAL A 20 8.94 0.21 2.86
C VAL A 20 10.31 -0.45 2.95
N ASN A 21 10.56 -1.51 2.19
CA ASN A 21 11.86 -2.17 2.18
C ASN A 21 12.97 -1.21 1.72
N ALA A 22 12.74 -0.45 0.65
CA ALA A 22 13.68 0.57 0.20
C ALA A 22 13.93 1.65 1.27
N ALA A 23 12.87 2.12 1.94
CA ALA A 23 12.99 3.11 3.02
C ALA A 23 13.79 2.56 4.21
N ILE A 24 13.60 1.28 4.58
CA ILE A 24 14.38 0.60 5.62
C ILE A 24 15.86 0.50 5.22
N GLU A 25 16.15 0.10 3.98
CA GLU A 25 17.52 0.01 3.46
C GLU A 25 18.23 1.37 3.46
N GLU A 26 17.50 2.45 3.20
CA GLU A 26 17.99 3.83 3.26
C GLU A 26 18.04 4.43 4.67
N GLY A 27 17.55 3.71 5.69
CA GLY A 27 17.47 4.20 7.08
C GLY A 27 16.48 5.36 7.27
N ARG A 28 15.44 5.42 6.43
CA ARG A 28 14.42 6.48 6.42
C ARG A 28 13.19 6.07 7.22
N ASP A 29 13.34 6.02 8.54
CA ASP A 29 12.26 5.65 9.46
C ASP A 29 11.04 6.59 9.38
N ASP A 30 11.26 7.86 9.02
CA ASP A 30 10.20 8.85 8.76
C ASP A 30 9.32 8.44 7.57
N LEU A 31 9.95 7.96 6.50
CA LEU A 31 9.26 7.49 5.31
C LEU A 31 8.50 6.19 5.59
N VAL A 32 9.09 5.27 6.35
CA VAL A 32 8.40 4.03 6.76
C VAL A 32 7.11 4.36 7.52
N GLN A 33 7.17 5.30 8.47
CA GLN A 33 5.99 5.73 9.23
C GLN A 33 4.94 6.40 8.34
N HIS A 34 5.38 7.23 7.39
CA HIS A 34 4.49 7.87 6.44
C HIS A 34 3.77 6.85 5.54
N LEU A 35 4.51 5.92 4.94
CA LEU A 35 3.97 4.84 4.11
C LEU A 35 2.98 3.96 4.90
N ALA A 36 3.32 3.61 6.14
CA ALA A 36 2.42 2.83 6.99
C ALA A 36 1.11 3.58 7.32
N ALA A 37 1.15 4.91 7.39
CA ALA A 37 -0.03 5.73 7.65
C ALA A 37 -0.93 5.88 6.41
N GLU A 38 -0.37 5.91 5.20
CA GLU A 38 -1.13 6.10 3.95
C GLU A 38 -1.73 4.81 3.39
N TYR A 39 -1.09 3.65 3.61
CA TYR A 39 -1.55 2.38 3.06
C TYR A 39 -3.04 2.05 3.34
N PRO A 40 -3.56 2.23 4.57
CA PRO A 40 -4.98 1.96 4.85
C PRO A 40 -5.93 2.83 4.04
N ASP A 41 -5.59 4.09 3.81
CA ASP A 41 -6.43 5.04 3.07
C ASP A 41 -6.49 4.67 1.59
N HIS A 42 -5.34 4.38 0.96
CA HIS A 42 -5.30 3.90 -0.43
C HIS A 42 -6.00 2.54 -0.61
N ALA A 43 -5.90 1.63 0.37
CA ALA A 43 -6.64 0.38 0.34
C ALA A 43 -8.15 0.63 0.43
N ALA A 44 -8.59 1.57 1.27
CA ALA A 44 -9.99 1.95 1.38
C ALA A 44 -10.52 2.55 0.06
N GLU A 45 -9.77 3.41 -0.61
CA GLU A 45 -10.14 3.94 -1.93
C GLU A 45 -10.41 2.83 -2.95
N ILE A 46 -9.54 1.81 -3.03
CA ILE A 46 -9.74 0.65 -3.92
C ILE A 46 -11.03 -0.12 -3.56
N MET A 47 -11.34 -0.24 -2.28
CA MET A 47 -12.55 -0.92 -1.84
C MET A 47 -13.81 -0.09 -2.12
N GLU A 48 -13.76 1.23 -1.94
CA GLU A 48 -14.87 2.14 -2.24
C GLU A 48 -15.19 2.17 -3.74
N GLU A 49 -14.18 2.18 -4.61
CA GLU A 49 -14.36 2.08 -6.07
C GLU A 49 -15.01 0.77 -6.51
N ALA A 50 -14.90 -0.28 -5.68
CA ALA A 50 -15.42 -1.61 -5.98
C ALA A 50 -16.83 -1.86 -5.42
N ALA A 51 -17.39 -0.91 -4.69
CA ALA A 51 -18.74 -0.96 -4.11
C ALA A 51 -19.83 -0.59 -5.14
#